data_AF-A0A3C1TZS7-F1
#
_entry.id   AF-A0A3C1TZS7-F1
#
_cell.length_a   1.000
_cell.length_b   1.000
_cell.length_c   1.000
_cell.angle_alpha   90.00
_cell.angle_beta   90.00
_cell.angle_gamma   90.00
#
_symmetry.space_group_name_H-M   'P 1'
#
loop_
_entity.id
_entity.type
_entity.pdbx_description
1 polymer ?
#
loop_
_entity_poly.entity_id
_entity_poly.type
_entity_poly.pdbx_seq_one_letter_code
_entity_poly.pdbx_strand_id
1 'polypeptide(L)'
;DGQLSQIAADGLRAGFTGEGIEASDVRLVSGDKTIGSKVRIGIRPQHLKIDPKGHVAGKVTLVERLGTETIVELVSMQGTAFRFASGDVSDLNVGEEVRFSFDASLAHLF
;
A
#
# COMPACT_ATOMS: atom_id res chain seq x y z
N ASP A 1 -7.91 -6.36 -2.07
CA ASP A 1 -8.80 -6.12 -3.22
C ASP A 1 -9.69 -4.90 -3.01
N GLY A 2 -10.02 -4.18 -4.08
CA GLY A 2 -10.89 -3.00 -4.01
C GLY A 2 -11.61 -2.72 -5.33
N GLN A 3 -12.17 -1.53 -5.44
CA GLN A 3 -12.91 -1.06 -6.61
C GLN A 3 -12.32 0.25 -7.14
N LEU A 4 -12.45 0.42 -8.46
CA LEU A 4 -12.22 1.71 -9.12
C LEU A 4 -13.32 2.70 -8.74
N SER A 5 -12.95 3.83 -8.14
CA SER A 5 -13.93 4.85 -7.71
C SER A 5 -14.11 5.98 -8.74
N GLN A 6 -13.08 6.29 -9.51
CA GLN A 6 -13.07 7.34 -10.53
C GLN A 6 -11.99 7.03 -11.56
N ILE A 7 -12.15 7.54 -12.78
CA ILE A 7 -11.15 7.44 -13.85
C ILE A 7 -10.90 8.85 -14.39
N ALA A 8 -9.64 9.25 -14.49
CA ALA A 8 -9.25 10.54 -15.04
C ALA A 8 -9.60 10.62 -16.54
N ALA A 9 -9.75 11.84 -17.06
CA ALA A 9 -10.13 12.05 -18.47
C ALA A 9 -9.13 11.46 -19.48
N ASP A 10 -7.86 11.31 -19.09
CA ASP A 10 -6.82 10.68 -19.91
C ASP A 10 -6.87 9.13 -19.91
N GLY A 11 -7.67 8.53 -19.02
CA GLY A 11 -7.75 7.08 -18.83
C GLY A 11 -6.50 6.44 -18.22
N LEU A 12 -5.50 7.21 -17.83
CA LEU A 12 -4.20 6.73 -17.33
C LEU A 12 -4.11 6.71 -15.81
N ARG A 13 -5.01 7.43 -15.14
CA ARG A 13 -5.09 7.51 -13.68
C ARG A 13 -6.50 7.25 -13.20
N ALA A 14 -6.59 6.75 -11.99
CA ALA A 14 -7.85 6.41 -11.39
C ALA A 14 -7.80 6.41 -9.87
N GLY A 15 -8.97 6.49 -9.25
CA GLY A 15 -9.13 6.34 -7.81
C GLY A 15 -9.41 4.90 -7.41
N PHE A 16 -8.99 4.55 -6.20
CA PHE A 16 -9.14 3.25 -5.61
C PHE A 16 -9.81 3.36 -4.24
N THR A 17 -10.74 2.46 -3.96
CA THR A 17 -11.29 2.24 -2.62
C THR A 17 -11.27 0.76 -2.29
N GLY A 18 -10.67 0.38 -1.16
CA GLY A 18 -10.59 -1.01 -0.73
C GLY A 18 -9.73 -1.19 0.51
N GLU A 19 -10.07 -2.17 1.34
CA GLU A 19 -9.34 -2.48 2.59
C GLU A 19 -9.14 -1.26 3.52
N GLY A 20 -10.09 -0.32 3.54
CA GLY A 20 -9.98 0.92 4.32
C GLY A 20 -9.01 1.96 3.76
N ILE A 21 -8.47 1.72 2.57
CA ILE A 21 -7.61 2.64 1.84
C ILE A 21 -8.46 3.36 0.79
N GLU A 22 -8.36 4.69 0.79
CA GLU A 22 -8.86 5.55 -0.28
C GLU A 22 -7.68 6.27 -0.91
N ALA A 23 -7.53 6.13 -2.23
CA ALA A 23 -6.48 6.78 -2.98
C ALA A 23 -7.06 7.41 -4.24
N SER A 24 -6.62 8.61 -4.56
CA SER A 24 -6.92 9.30 -5.82
C SER A 24 -5.66 9.37 -6.67
N ASP A 25 -5.86 9.56 -7.98
CA ASP A 25 -4.78 9.84 -8.93
C ASP A 25 -3.69 8.76 -9.03
N VAL A 26 -4.06 7.50 -8.80
CA VAL A 26 -3.15 6.35 -8.91
C VAL A 26 -3.05 5.91 -10.37
N ARG A 27 -1.85 5.58 -10.83
CA ARG A 27 -1.63 5.10 -12.19
C ARG A 27 -2.43 3.83 -12.49
N LEU A 28 -3.30 3.89 -13.49
CA LEU A 28 -4.05 2.75 -13.99
C LEU A 28 -3.24 2.03 -15.07
N VAL A 29 -2.88 0.78 -14.81
CA VAL A 29 -2.04 -0.02 -15.73
C VAL A 29 -2.86 -0.67 -16.84
N SER A 30 -4.16 -0.89 -16.61
CA SER A 30 -5.09 -1.54 -17.54
C SER A 30 -6.10 -0.56 -18.12
N GLY A 31 -6.09 -0.36 -19.45
CA GLY A 31 -6.97 0.59 -20.13
C GLY A 31 -8.45 0.19 -20.20
N ASP A 32 -8.79 -1.09 -20.01
CA ASP A 32 -10.15 -1.61 -20.24
C ASP A 32 -11.03 -1.61 -18.98
N LYS A 33 -10.58 -0.99 -17.89
CA LYS A 33 -11.34 -0.97 -16.64
C LYS A 33 -12.35 0.16 -16.62
N THR A 34 -13.51 -0.10 -16.04
CA THR A 34 -14.56 0.89 -15.80
C THR A 34 -14.73 1.14 -14.30
N ILE A 35 -15.39 2.25 -13.94
CA ILE A 35 -15.75 2.56 -12.55
C ILE A 35 -16.54 1.37 -11.95
N GLY A 36 -16.22 1.00 -10.72
CA GLY A 36 -16.76 -0.17 -10.02
C GLY A 36 -16.07 -1.50 -10.36
N SER A 37 -15.18 -1.53 -11.37
CA SER A 37 -14.39 -2.73 -11.66
C SER A 37 -13.53 -3.13 -10.46
N LYS A 38 -13.45 -4.43 -10.21
CA LYS A 38 -12.53 -4.98 -9.20
C LYS A 38 -11.10 -4.77 -9.66
N VAL A 39 -10.31 -4.17 -8.78
CA VAL A 39 -8.90 -3.85 -9.02
C VAL A 39 -8.06 -4.14 -7.78
N ARG A 40 -6.75 -4.25 -8.01
CA ARG A 40 -5.74 -4.33 -6.96
C ARG A 40 -4.82 -3.13 -7.00
N ILE A 41 -4.58 -2.54 -5.84
CA ILE A 41 -3.52 -1.54 -5.67
C ILE A 41 -2.20 -2.24 -5.34
N GLY A 42 -1.16 -1.88 -6.06
CA GLY A 42 0.21 -2.34 -5.84
C GLY A 42 1.11 -1.18 -5.46
N ILE A 43 1.75 -1.29 -4.29
CA ILE A 43 2.74 -0.35 -3.77
C ILE A 43 3.99 -1.17 -3.48
N ARG A 44 5.17 -0.65 -3.87
CA ARG A 44 6.42 -1.33 -3.53
C ARG A 44 6.76 -1.15 -2.05
N PRO A 45 7.33 -2.14 -1.35
CA PRO A 45 7.64 -2.05 0.08
C PRO A 45 8.45 -0.81 0.48
N GLN A 46 9.40 -0.40 -0.36
CA GLN A 46 10.25 0.78 -0.16
C GLN A 46 9.54 2.13 -0.37
N HIS A 47 8.32 2.13 -0.92
CA HIS A 47 7.53 3.34 -1.13
C HIS A 47 6.50 3.58 -0.02
N LEU A 48 6.41 2.68 0.94
CA LEU A 48 5.65 2.88 2.18
C LEU A 48 6.48 3.72 3.14
N LYS A 49 5.81 4.60 3.89
CA LYS A 49 6.42 5.40 4.94
C LYS A 49 5.65 5.19 6.22
N ILE A 50 6.36 4.96 7.33
CA ILE A 50 5.73 4.88 8.65
C ILE A 50 5.08 6.24 8.93
N ASP A 51 3.79 6.22 9.20
CA ASP A 51 2.98 7.41 9.43
C ASP A 51 1.84 7.07 10.39
N PRO A 52 1.84 7.59 11.63
CA PRO A 52 0.76 7.35 12.59
C PRO A 52 -0.64 7.76 12.10
N LYS A 53 -0.73 8.66 11.11
CA LYS A 53 -1.98 9.08 10.46
C LYS A 53 -2.27 8.34 9.16
N GLY A 54 -1.39 7.40 8.79
CA GLY A 54 -1.50 6.60 7.58
C GLY A 54 -2.75 5.72 7.54
N HIS A 55 -3.21 5.49 6.31
CA HIS A 55 -4.42 4.71 6.02
C HIS A 55 -4.15 3.21 5.84
N VAL A 56 -2.88 2.81 5.67
CA VAL A 56 -2.49 1.40 5.62
C VAL A 56 -2.05 0.98 7.01
N ALA A 57 -2.81 0.09 7.67
CA ALA A 57 -2.47 -0.41 8.99
C ALA A 57 -2.15 -1.91 8.93
N GLY A 58 -1.11 -2.34 9.64
CA GLY A 58 -0.76 -3.75 9.74
C GLY A 58 -0.08 -4.10 11.06
N LYS A 59 -0.22 -5.37 11.44
CA LYS A 59 0.48 -5.95 12.58
C LYS A 59 1.74 -6.66 12.10
N VAL A 60 2.87 -6.36 12.71
CA VAL A 60 4.17 -6.96 12.37
C VAL A 60 4.19 -8.44 12.73
N THR A 61 4.52 -9.27 11.76
CA THR A 61 4.67 -10.72 11.93
C THR A 61 6.12 -11.19 11.88
N LEU A 62 6.99 -10.46 11.16
CA LEU A 62 8.41 -10.78 11.03
C LEU A 62 9.22 -9.49 10.85
N VAL A 63 10.42 -9.45 11.44
CA VAL A 63 11.41 -8.38 11.25
C VAL A 63 12.76 -9.00 10.90
N GLU A 64 13.26 -8.72 9.71
CA GLU A 64 14.55 -9.18 9.20
C GLU A 64 15.51 -7.98 9.06
N ARG A 65 16.66 -8.03 9.74
CA ARG A 65 17.68 -6.98 9.70
C ARG A 65 18.84 -7.46 8.84
N LEU A 66 18.97 -6.91 7.63
CA LEU A 66 19.94 -7.33 6.62
C LEU A 66 21.21 -6.46 6.59
N GLY A 67 21.40 -5.60 7.60
CA GLY A 67 22.54 -4.70 7.72
C GLY A 67 22.31 -3.36 7.03
N THR A 68 22.03 -3.35 5.73
CA THR A 68 21.72 -2.12 4.97
C THR A 68 20.24 -1.78 4.91
N GLU A 69 19.39 -2.76 5.21
CA GLU A 69 17.94 -2.63 5.11
C GLU A 69 17.28 -3.52 6.17
N THR A 70 16.13 -3.07 6.67
CA THR A 70 15.22 -3.86 7.49
C THR A 70 13.98 -4.19 6.65
N ILE A 71 13.71 -5.48 6.48
CA ILE A 71 12.48 -5.98 5.84
C ILE A 71 11.51 -6.39 6.95
N VAL A 72 10.27 -5.94 6.83
CA VAL A 72 9.22 -6.21 7.80
C VAL A 72 8.04 -6.83 7.08
N GLU A 73 7.61 -8.00 7.52
CA GLU A 73 6.35 -8.59 7.08
C GLU A 73 5.24 -8.21 8.05
N LEU A 74 4.09 -7.84 7.50
CA LEU A 74 2.92 -7.43 8.24
C LEU A 74 1.66 -8.09 7.67
N VAL A 75 0.64 -8.20 8.51
CA VAL A 75 -0.71 -8.57 8.11
C VAL A 75 -1.63 -7.38 8.36
N SER A 76 -2.39 -6.97 7.32
CA SER A 76 -3.35 -5.87 7.43
C SER A 76 -4.49 -6.20 8.38
N MET A 77 -5.25 -5.19 8.79
CA MET A 77 -6.43 -5.38 9.65
C MET A 77 -7.49 -6.28 8.99
N GLN A 78 -7.44 -6.46 7.67
CA GLN A 78 -8.33 -7.33 6.89
C GLN A 78 -7.69 -8.68 6.53
N GLY A 79 -6.48 -8.99 7.04
CA GLY A 79 -5.81 -10.27 6.83
C GLY A 79 -4.90 -10.33 5.59
N THR A 80 -4.66 -9.22 4.90
CA THR A 80 -3.79 -9.17 3.73
C THR A 80 -2.33 -9.08 4.14
N ALA A 81 -1.50 -10.04 3.74
CA ALA A 81 -0.06 -9.97 3.98
C ALA A 81 0.60 -8.92 3.07
N PHE A 82 1.46 -8.08 3.64
CA PHE A 82 2.26 -7.10 2.90
C PHE A 82 3.63 -6.91 3.55
N ARG A 83 4.53 -6.21 2.84
CA ARG A 83 5.89 -5.94 3.31
C ARG A 83 6.20 -4.46 3.32
N PHE A 84 7.02 -4.08 4.28
CA PHE A 84 7.68 -2.78 4.37
C PHE A 84 9.20 -3.00 4.33
N ALA A 85 9.93 -2.10 3.68
CA ALA A 85 11.38 -2.18 3.59
C ALA A 85 11.97 -0.77 3.75
N SER A 86 12.97 -0.61 4.62
CA SER A 86 13.64 0.67 4.85
C SER A 86 15.05 0.49 5.39
N GLY A 87 15.98 1.36 4.96
CA GLY A 87 17.33 1.45 5.50
C GLY A 87 17.44 2.11 6.87
N ASP A 88 16.44 2.91 7.25
CA ASP A 88 16.50 3.79 8.43
C ASP A 88 15.57 3.34 9.57
N VAL A 89 15.20 2.05 9.61
CA VAL A 89 14.27 1.53 10.62
C VAL A 89 14.96 0.57 11.59
N SER A 90 15.14 1.04 12.82
CA SER A 90 15.80 0.32 13.91
C SER A 90 14.82 -0.48 14.79
N ASP A 91 13.63 0.06 15.07
CA ASP A 91 12.89 -0.30 16.30
C ASP A 91 11.48 -0.88 16.11
N LEU A 92 11.18 -1.48 14.96
CA LEU A 92 9.95 -2.26 14.81
C LEU A 92 10.07 -3.64 15.47
N ASN A 93 9.02 -4.05 16.18
CA ASN A 93 8.97 -5.33 16.89
C ASN A 93 7.80 -6.21 16.43
N VAL A 94 8.00 -7.54 16.49
CA VAL A 94 6.92 -8.50 16.20
C VAL A 94 5.76 -8.28 17.16
N GLY A 95 4.54 -8.25 16.62
CA GLY A 95 3.32 -7.99 17.35
C GLY A 95 2.90 -6.52 17.42
N GLU A 96 3.78 -5.59 17.03
CA GLU A 96 3.47 -4.16 16.96
C GLU A 96 2.49 -3.85 15.84
N GLU A 97 1.57 -2.90 16.09
CA GLU A 97 0.72 -2.33 15.05
C GLU A 97 1.35 -1.05 14.51
N VAL A 98 1.54 -1.02 13.20
CA VAL A 98 2.21 0.08 12.49
C VAL A 98 1.27 0.60 11.41
N ARG A 99 1.27 1.92 11.24
CA ARG A 99 0.54 2.60 10.17
C ARG A 99 1.50 3.18 9.14
N PHE A 100 1.07 3.16 7.89
CA PHE A 100 1.84 3.63 6.76
C PHE A 100 1.02 4.56 5.88
N SER A 101 1.70 5.54 5.31
CA SER A 101 1.25 6.32 4.17
C SER A 101 2.09 5.98 2.94
N PHE A 102 1.59 6.34 1.76
CA PHE A 102 2.30 6.18 0.49
C PHE A 102 1.97 7.34 -0.44
N ASP A 103 2.85 7.59 -1.39
CA ASP A 103 2.61 8.52 -2.48
C ASP A 103 1.83 7.82 -3.59
N ALA A 104 0.64 8.34 -3.92
CA ALA A 104 -0.23 7.79 -4.97
C ALA A 104 0.46 7.70 -6.34
N SER A 105 1.40 8.60 -6.63
CA SER A 105 2.16 8.60 -7.89
C SER A 105 3.11 7.41 -8.02
N LEU A 106 3.47 6.75 -6.92
CA LEU A 106 4.32 5.57 -6.86
C LEU A 106 3.52 4.25 -6.81
N ALA A 107 2.20 4.34 -6.70
CA ALA A 107 1.28 3.21 -6.67
C ALA A 107 0.73 2.90 -8.07
N HIS A 108 0.25 1.67 -8.24
CA HIS A 108 -0.28 1.16 -9.51
C HIS A 108 -1.59 0.40 -9.29
N LEU A 109 -2.54 0.55 -10.20
CA LEU A 109 -3.80 -0.20 -10.23
C LEU A 109 -3.83 -1.23 -11.35
N PHE A 110 -4.29 -2.45 -11.03
CA PHE A 110 -4.37 -3.62 -11.91
C PHE A 110 -5.79 -4.22 -11.94
#